data_AF-A0A9D6HGU0-F1
#
_entry.id   AF-A0A9D6HGU0-F1
#
_cell.length_a   1.000
_cell.length_b   1.000
_cell.length_c   1.000
_cell.angle_alpha   90.00
_cell.angle_beta   90.00
_cell.angle_gamma   90.00
#
_symmetry.space_group_name_H-M   'P 1'
#
loop_
_entity.id
_entity.type
_entity.pdbx_description
1 polymer ?
#
loop_
_entity_poly.entity_id
_entity_poly.type
_entity_poly.pdbx_seq_one_letter_code
_entity_poly.pdbx_strand_id
1 'polypeptide(L)' 'MSPARTSPSRINTATILRELRQASKKGDRAALTIALDQMRTLAMSPRYWPKYLGLLRNPLARLVDLMVIKQG' A
#
# COMPACT_ATOMS: atom_id res chain seq x y z
N MET A 1 8.18 33.58 5.08
CA MET A 1 7.11 32.80 4.41
C MET A 1 7.66 31.42 4.11
N SER A 2 7.51 30.47 5.05
CA SER A 2 8.04 29.11 4.86
C SER A 2 7.04 28.29 4.06
N PRO A 3 7.48 27.50 3.05
CA PRO A 3 6.56 26.74 2.22
C PRO A 3 5.82 25.73 3.10
N ALA A 4 4.49 25.75 3.02
CA ALA A 4 3.65 24.72 3.61
C ALA A 4 4.13 23.39 3.04
N ARG A 5 4.81 22.60 3.89
CA ARG A 5 5.17 21.22 3.56
C ARG A 5 3.85 20.50 3.35
N THR A 6 3.46 20.32 2.10
CA THR A 6 2.43 19.37 1.70
C THR A 6 2.84 18.06 2.36
N SER A 7 2.17 17.71 3.46
CA SER A 7 2.53 16.52 4.23
C SER A 7 2.53 15.37 3.24
N PRO A 8 3.63 14.60 3.10
CA PRO A 8 3.71 13.52 2.13
C PRO A 8 2.48 12.67 2.38
N SER A 9 1.63 12.60 1.35
CA SER A 9 0.30 12.00 1.34
C SER A 9 0.27 10.87 2.36
N ARG A 10 -0.39 11.08 3.51
CA ARG A 10 -0.29 10.16 4.66
C ARG A 10 -0.60 8.76 4.14
N ILE A 11 0.43 7.92 3.96
CA ILE A 11 0.22 6.53 3.56
C ILE A 11 -0.67 5.93 4.64
N ASN A 12 -1.89 5.60 4.24
CA ASN A 12 -2.97 5.22 5.13
C ASN A 12 -3.25 3.73 4.92
N THR A 13 -2.82 2.94 5.89
CA THR A 13 -3.09 1.51 5.99
C THR A 13 -4.57 1.18 5.79
N ALA A 14 -5.50 2.01 6.29
CA ALA A 14 -6.93 1.78 6.12
C ALA A 14 -7.38 1.94 4.66
N THR A 15 -6.81 2.91 3.94
CA THR A 15 -7.06 3.09 2.50
C THR A 15 -6.55 1.89 1.71
N ILE A 16 -5.33 1.44 1.98
CA ILE A 16 -4.76 0.24 1.32
C ILE A 16 -5.68 -0.97 1.53
N LEU A 17 -6.10 -1.23 2.76
CA LEU A 17 -7.00 -2.34 3.07
C LEU A 17 -8.41 -2.17 2.45
N ARG A 18 -8.87 -0.94 2.23
CA ARG A 18 -10.11 -0.68 1.51
C ARG A 18 -9.96 -1.04 0.04
N GLU A 19 -8.90 -0.56 -0.62
CA GLU A 19 -8.64 -0.87 -2.03
C GLU A 19 -8.45 -2.36 -2.26
N LEU A 20 -7.68 -3.05 -1.40
CA LEU A 20 -7.50 -4.49 -1.46
C LEU A 20 -8.84 -5.25 -1.39
N ARG A 21 -9.77 -4.80 -0.54
CA ARG A 21 -11.12 -5.39 -0.45
C ARG A 21 -11.98 -5.09 -1.67
N GLN A 22 -11.86 -3.91 -2.28
CA GLN A 22 -12.58 -3.57 -3.50
C GLN A 22 -12.08 -4.42 -4.67
N ALA A 23 -10.75 -4.51 -4.83
CA ALA A 23 -10.10 -5.37 -5.81
C ALA A 23 -10.52 -6.84 -5.64
N SER A 24 -10.51 -7.37 -4.41
CA SER A 24 -10.85 -8.77 -4.16
C SER A 24 -12.33 -9.09 -4.39
N LYS A 25 -13.24 -8.16 -4.08
CA LYS A 25 -14.69 -8.40 -4.18
C LYS A 25 -15.25 -8.16 -5.58
N LYS A 26 -14.72 -7.17 -6.30
CA LYS A 26 -15.29 -6.70 -7.56
C LYS A 26 -14.38 -6.94 -8.77
N GLY A 27 -13.17 -7.46 -8.55
CA GLY A 27 -12.14 -7.51 -9.59
C GLY A 27 -11.67 -6.11 -10.03
N ASP A 28 -11.81 -5.12 -9.16
CA ASP A 28 -11.44 -3.72 -9.46
C ASP A 28 -9.93 -3.60 -9.65
N ARG A 29 -9.50 -3.55 -10.91
CA ARG A 29 -8.09 -3.45 -11.29
C ARG A 29 -7.48 -2.10 -10.93
N ALA A 30 -8.27 -1.02 -10.93
CA ALA A 30 -7.76 0.29 -10.56
C ALA A 30 -7.44 0.35 -9.05
N ALA A 31 -8.34 -0.18 -8.23
CA ALA A 31 -8.10 -0.35 -6.80
C ALA A 31 -6.86 -1.21 -6.52
N LEU A 32 -6.69 -2.31 -7.28
CA LEU A 32 -5.51 -3.16 -7.16
C LEU A 32 -4.20 -2.42 -7.48
N THR A 33 -4.17 -1.67 -8.59
CA THR A 33 -3.00 -0.87 -8.98
C THR A 33 -2.64 0.17 -7.92
N ILE A 34 -3.64 0.85 -7.35
CA ILE A 34 -3.43 1.83 -6.27
C ILE A 34 -2.85 1.17 -5.02
N ALA A 35 -3.37 -0.01 -4.65
CA ALA A 35 -2.87 -0.75 -3.50
C ALA A 35 -1.43 -1.23 -3.72
N LEU A 36 -1.10 -1.70 -4.92
CA LEU A 36 0.24 -2.14 -5.32
C LEU A 36 1.27 -1.01 -5.22
N ASP A 37 0.96 0.16 -5.78
CA ASP A 37 1.86 1.33 -5.77
C ASP A 37 2.16 1.80 -4.33
N GLN A 38 1.13 1.85 -3.48
CA GLN A 38 1.30 2.19 -2.08
C GLN A 38 2.08 1.13 -1.29
N MET A 39 1.80 -0.17 -1.51
CA MET A 39 2.55 -1.26 -0.90
C MET A 39 4.03 -1.24 -1.32
N ARG A 40 4.32 -0.95 -2.60
CA ARG A 40 5.69 -0.79 -3.12
C ARG A 40 6.41 0.38 -2.46
N THR A 41 5.74 1.53 -2.34
CA THR A 41 6.28 2.71 -1.64
C THR A 41 6.63 2.40 -0.19
N LEU A 42 5.76 1.63 0.50
CA LEU A 42 6.00 1.20 1.88
C LEU A 42 7.18 0.21 2.00
N ALA A 43 7.30 -0.73 1.07
CA ALA A 43 8.37 -1.73 1.04
C ALA A 43 9.75 -1.09 0.81
N MET A 44 9.83 -0.15 -0.13
CA MET A 44 11.10 0.49 -0.55
C MET A 44 11.63 1.54 0.42
N SER A 45 10.82 1.97 1.40
CA SER A 45 11.19 3.04 2.33
C SER A 45 11.36 2.48 3.75
N PRO A 46 12.59 2.38 4.28
CA PRO A 46 12.85 1.85 5.64
C PRO A 46 12.04 2.54 6.74
N ARG A 47 11.82 3.85 6.61
CA ARG A 47 10.98 4.65 7.52
C ARG A 47 9.53 4.15 7.67
N TYR A 48 9.04 3.35 6.72
CA TYR A 48 7.66 2.87 6.69
C TYR A 48 7.52 1.36 6.97
N TRP A 49 8.63 0.66 7.23
CA TRP A 49 8.61 -0.78 7.50
C TRP A 49 7.67 -1.19 8.64
N PRO A 50 7.53 -0.45 9.77
CA PRO A 50 6.56 -0.84 10.79
C PRO A 50 5.12 -0.90 10.27
N LYS A 51 4.73 0.03 9.39
CA LYS A 51 3.41 0.02 8.75
C LYS A 51 3.28 -1.10 7.72
N TYR A 52 4.34 -1.33 6.95
CA TYR A 52 4.41 -2.39 5.96
C TYR A 52 4.25 -3.78 6.59
N LEU A 53 5.08 -4.10 7.57
CA LEU A 53 5.03 -5.37 8.30
C LEU A 53 3.68 -5.54 9.04
N GLY A 54 3.11 -4.45 9.54
CA GLY A 54 1.75 -4.46 10.10
C GLY A 54 0.68 -4.85 9.08
N LEU A 55 0.77 -4.36 7.83
CA LEU A 55 -0.13 -4.75 6.73
C LEU A 55 -0.02 -6.23 6.40
N LEU A 56 1.18 -6.82 6.43
CA LEU A 56 1.39 -8.24 6.12
C LEU A 56 0.66 -9.20 7.06
N ARG A 57 0.15 -8.74 8.21
CA ARG A 57 -0.77 -9.55 9.03
C ARG A 57 -2.09 -9.83 8.30
N ASN A 58 -2.52 -8.96 7.39
CA ASN A 58 -3.70 -9.15 6.56
C ASN A 58 -3.41 -10.07 5.35
N PRO A 59 -4.26 -11.09 5.09
CA PRO A 59 -4.03 -12.05 3.99
C PRO A 59 -4.04 -11.40 2.61
N LEU A 60 -4.88 -10.39 2.35
CA LEU A 60 -4.90 -9.71 1.05
C LEU A 60 -3.62 -8.93 0.81
N ALA A 61 -3.08 -8.27 1.84
CA ALA A 61 -1.81 -7.57 1.74
C ALA A 61 -0.65 -8.55 1.49
N ARG A 62 -0.67 -9.73 2.13
CA ARG A 62 0.28 -10.82 1.86
C ARG A 62 0.25 -11.31 0.42
N LEU A 63 -0.94 -11.47 -0.17
CA LEU A 63 -1.05 -11.85 -1.59
C LEU A 63 -0.45 -10.77 -2.51
N VAL A 64 -0.65 -9.50 -2.17
CA VAL A 64 -0.08 -8.38 -2.93
C VAL A 64 1.43 -8.24 -2.75
N ASP A 65 1.95 -8.51 -1.55
CA ASP A 65 3.39 -8.56 -1.26
C ASP A 65 4.14 -9.51 -2.20
N LEU A 66 3.58 -10.70 -2.47
CA LEU A 66 4.15 -11.65 -3.44
C LEU A 66 4.26 -11.07 -4.87
N MET A 67 3.38 -10.13 -5.24
CA MET A 67 3.41 -9.45 -6.53
C MET A 67 4.41 -8.29 -6.54
N VAL A 68 4.59 -7.60 -5.42
CA VAL A 68 5.59 -6.52 -5.27
C VAL A 68 7.00 -7.07 -5.41
N ILE A 69 7.29 -8.23 -4.81
CA ILE A 69 8.62 -8.87 -4.85
C ILE A 69 9.00 -9.32 -6.28
N LYS A 70 8.03 -9.78 -7.08
CA LYS A 70 8.29 -10.31 -8.43
C LYS A 70 8.58 -9.26 -9.50
N GLN A 71 8.43 -7.97 -9.20
CA GLN A 71 8.74 -6.88 -10.14
C GLN A 71 10.11 -6.22 -9.91
N GLY A 72 10.98 -6.87 -9.12
CA GLY A 72 12.38 -6.52 -8.92
C GLY A 72 13.28 -7.26 -9.89
#